data_AF-A0A9N9KAJ9-F1
#
_entry.id   AF-A0A9N9KAJ9-F1
#
_cell.length_a   1.000
_cell.length_b   1.000
_cell.length_c   1.000
_cell.angle_alpha   90.00
_cell.angle_beta   90.00
_cell.angle_gamma   90.00
#
_symmetry.space_group_name_H-M   'P 1'
#
loop_
_entity.id
_entity.type
_entity.pdbx_description
1 polymer ?
#
loop_
_entity_poly.entity_id
_entity_poly.type
_entity_poly.pdbx_seq_one_letter_code
_entity_poly.pdbx_strand_id
1 'polypeptide(L)'
;RLDIPAGSAKRFEPGDTKTVTLVDIGGKKYISGGNDLACGVVDHSKLDSFVKALIDKGFKHNPQSDKSLSCNPYTIDRDAYADIYGPTVGDRLRLGNTDLWLEIEKDYTIYGDECKFG
;
A
#
# COMPACT_ATOMS: atom_id res chain seq x y z
N ARG A 1 -2.27 -5.98 -0.71
CA ARG A 1 -2.28 -4.83 0.22
C ARG A 1 -2.99 -3.66 -0.44
N LEU A 2 -3.39 -2.62 0.31
CA LEU A 2 -4.00 -1.42 -0.27
C LEU A 2 -2.99 -0.68 -1.16
N ASP A 3 -3.46 -0.19 -2.32
CA ASP A 3 -2.70 0.68 -3.21
C ASP A 3 -2.97 2.15 -2.88
N ILE A 4 -2.31 2.62 -1.83
CA ILE A 4 -2.39 3.97 -1.28
C ILE A 4 -0.98 4.35 -0.79
N PRO A 5 -0.70 5.65 -0.52
CA PRO A 5 0.61 6.08 -0.01
C PRO A 5 1.02 5.30 1.24
N ALA A 6 2.30 4.91 1.33
CA ALA A 6 2.86 4.22 2.48
C ALA A 6 2.61 4.95 3.81
N GLY A 7 2.16 4.20 4.82
CA GLY A 7 1.80 4.76 6.13
C GLY A 7 0.47 5.54 6.17
N SER A 8 -0.29 5.58 5.07
CA SER A 8 -1.67 6.07 5.08
C SER A 8 -2.68 4.94 5.36
N ALA A 9 -3.94 5.30 5.63
CA ALA A 9 -5.00 4.35 5.91
C ALA A 9 -6.31 4.75 5.24
N LYS A 10 -7.16 3.76 4.91
CA LYS A 10 -8.52 3.99 4.44
C LYS A 10 -9.50 3.82 5.59
N ARG A 11 -10.22 4.89 5.92
CA ARG A 11 -11.26 4.90 6.96
C ARG A 11 -12.62 4.47 6.38
N PHE A 12 -13.31 3.59 7.11
CA PHE A 12 -14.67 3.14 6.84
C PHE A 12 -15.54 3.53 8.03
N GLU A 13 -16.59 4.31 7.79
CA GLU A 13 -17.58 4.63 8.82
C GLU A 13 -18.61 3.49 8.95
N PRO A 14 -19.36 3.41 10.06
CA PRO A 14 -20.44 2.43 10.18
C PRO A 14 -21.45 2.55 9.01
N GLY A 15 -21.57 1.50 8.21
CA GLY A 15 -22.46 1.44 7.04
C GLY A 15 -21.84 1.91 5.72
N ASP A 16 -20.61 2.41 5.74
CA ASP A 16 -19.91 2.90 4.57
C ASP A 16 -19.47 1.75 3.65
N THR A 17 -19.58 1.95 2.33
CA THR A 17 -19.11 1.01 1.31
C THR A 17 -18.21 1.76 0.34
N LYS A 18 -16.95 1.36 0.27
CA LYS A 18 -15.94 1.98 -0.59
C LYS A 18 -15.23 0.94 -1.44
N THR A 19 -15.05 1.25 -2.72
CA THR A 19 -14.16 0.51 -3.60
C THR A 19 -12.72 0.86 -3.26
N VAL A 20 -11.86 -0.16 -3.17
CA VAL A 20 -10.43 0.00 -2.91
C VAL A 20 -9.62 -0.75 -3.96
N THR A 21 -8.50 -0.14 -4.35
CA THR A 21 -7.51 -0.78 -5.21
C THR A 21 -6.55 -1.60 -4.36
N LEU A 22 -6.22 -2.81 -4.82
CA LEU A 22 -5.28 -3.70 -4.16
C LEU A 22 -4.12 -4.00 -5.10
N VAL A 23 -2.93 -4.10 -4.51
CA VAL A 23 -1.70 -4.56 -5.18
C VAL A 23 -1.11 -5.77 -4.46
N ASP A 24 -0.39 -6.59 -5.21
CA ASP A 24 0.35 -7.72 -4.67
C ASP A 24 1.45 -7.26 -3.71
N ILE A 25 1.78 -8.12 -2.74
CA ILE A 25 2.97 -7.90 -1.91
C ILE A 25 4.23 -8.22 -2.73
N GLY A 26 5.29 -7.44 -2.51
CA GLY A 26 6.60 -7.64 -3.12
C GLY A 26 7.47 -8.68 -2.40
N GLY A 27 8.74 -8.75 -2.81
CA GLY A 27 9.76 -9.58 -2.16
C GLY A 27 9.44 -11.08 -2.16
N LYS A 28 9.65 -11.74 -1.01
CA LYS A 28 9.41 -13.19 -0.84
C LYS A 28 7.93 -13.61 -0.87
N LYS A 29 7.01 -12.65 -0.98
CA LYS A 29 5.57 -12.86 -0.89
C LYS A 29 5.18 -13.76 0.31
N TYR A 30 5.65 -13.38 1.49
CA TYR A 30 5.39 -14.12 2.74
C TYR A 30 4.46 -13.29 3.63
N ILE A 31 3.32 -13.87 4.00
CA ILE A 31 2.33 -13.26 4.89
C ILE A 31 2.61 -13.75 6.32
N SER A 32 2.59 -12.83 7.28
CA SER A 32 2.70 -13.14 8.70
C SER A 32 1.90 -12.14 9.55
N GLY A 33 1.53 -12.53 10.77
CA GLY A 33 0.81 -11.68 11.71
C GLY A 33 -0.70 -11.53 11.41
N GLY A 34 -1.27 -10.39 11.82
CA GLY A 34 -2.71 -10.12 11.70
C GLY A 34 -3.55 -11.08 12.54
N ASN A 35 -4.61 -11.65 11.93
CA ASN A 35 -5.47 -12.66 12.56
C ASN A 35 -5.01 -14.12 12.30
N ASP A 36 -3.76 -14.29 11.85
CA ASP A 36 -3.16 -15.60 11.55
C ASP A 36 -4.05 -16.48 10.64
N LEU A 37 -4.57 -15.85 9.57
CA LEU A 37 -5.48 -16.48 8.61
C LEU A 37 -4.76 -17.14 7.44
N ALA A 38 -3.65 -16.55 7.00
CA ALA A 38 -2.94 -16.92 5.77
C ALA A 38 -1.42 -16.88 5.96
N CYS A 39 -0.93 -17.24 7.15
CA CYS A 39 0.50 -17.22 7.46
C CYS A 39 1.27 -18.20 6.55
N GLY A 40 2.34 -17.72 5.92
CA GLY A 40 3.15 -18.50 4.99
C GLY A 40 3.41 -17.80 3.66
N VAL A 41 4.03 -18.53 2.73
CA VAL A 41 4.25 -18.08 1.35
C VAL A 41 2.91 -18.02 0.61
N VAL A 42 2.69 -16.95 -0.15
CA VAL A 42 1.49 -16.79 -0.98
C VAL A 42 1.42 -17.92 -2.01
N ASP A 43 0.35 -18.70 -1.91
CA ASP A 43 0.06 -19.83 -2.79
C ASP A 43 -1.42 -19.79 -3.19
N HIS A 44 -1.67 -19.51 -4.47
CA HIS A 44 -3.02 -19.36 -5.00
C HIS A 44 -3.79 -20.69 -5.05
N SER A 45 -3.10 -21.83 -5.02
CA SER A 45 -3.77 -23.15 -5.04
C SER A 45 -4.56 -23.42 -3.75
N LYS A 46 -4.22 -22.75 -2.65
CA LYS A 46 -4.83 -22.94 -1.33
C LYS A 46 -5.98 -21.97 -1.03
N LEU A 47 -6.34 -21.10 -1.97
CA LEU A 47 -7.32 -20.03 -1.76
C LEU A 47 -8.67 -20.56 -1.24
N ASP A 48 -9.18 -21.65 -1.81
CA ASP A 48 -10.48 -22.19 -1.42
C ASP A 48 -10.49 -22.65 0.05
N SER A 49 -9.39 -23.26 0.49
CA SER A 49 -9.23 -23.70 1.89
C SER A 49 -9.18 -22.50 2.85
N PHE A 50 -8.55 -21.40 2.43
CA PHE A 50 -8.47 -20.17 3.22
C PHE A 50 -9.81 -19.46 3.30
N VAL A 51 -10.57 -19.37 2.20
CA VAL A 51 -11.90 -18.75 2.20
C VAL A 51 -12.82 -19.52 3.16
N LYS A 52 -12.75 -20.86 3.17
CA LYS A 52 -13.49 -21.67 4.14
C LYS A 52 -13.08 -21.37 5.59
N ALA A 53 -11.79 -21.40 5.90
CA ALA A 53 -11.28 -21.09 7.24
C ALA A 53 -11.62 -19.65 7.70
N LEU A 54 -11.68 -18.70 6.77
CA LEU A 54 -12.07 -17.31 7.01
C LEU A 54 -13.53 -17.22 7.43
N ILE A 55 -14.43 -17.91 6.73
CA ILE A 55 -15.85 -17.98 7.05
C ILE A 55 -16.07 -18.68 8.39
N ASP A 56 -15.35 -19.79 8.65
CA ASP A 56 -15.43 -20.55 9.91
C ASP A 56 -15.00 -19.69 11.12
N LYS A 57 -14.03 -18.78 10.94
CA LYS A 57 -13.60 -17.81 11.96
C LYS A 57 -14.54 -16.59 12.09
N GLY A 58 -15.64 -16.53 11.33
CA GLY A 58 -16.67 -15.49 11.43
C GLY A 58 -16.40 -14.22 10.62
N PHE A 59 -15.41 -14.22 9.73
CA PHE A 59 -15.18 -13.09 8.83
C PHE A 59 -16.19 -13.09 7.69
N LYS A 60 -16.76 -11.92 7.39
CA LYS A 60 -17.73 -11.78 6.29
C LYS A 60 -17.00 -11.84 4.94
N HIS A 61 -17.50 -12.68 4.04
CA HIS A 61 -17.04 -12.79 2.67
C HIS A 61 -18.23 -12.77 1.71
N ASN A 62 -18.16 -11.98 0.65
CA ASN A 62 -19.13 -11.96 -0.42
C ASN A 62 -18.37 -11.99 -1.77
N PRO A 63 -18.47 -13.07 -2.56
CA PRO A 63 -17.80 -13.16 -3.85
C PRO A 63 -18.24 -12.06 -4.80
N GLN A 64 -17.29 -11.34 -5.38
CA GLN A 64 -17.55 -10.33 -6.38
C GLN A 64 -17.53 -10.96 -7.79
N SER A 65 -18.65 -10.90 -8.51
CA SER A 65 -18.81 -11.46 -9.86
C SER A 65 -18.20 -10.57 -10.95
N ASP A 66 -18.16 -9.25 -10.72
CA ASP A 66 -17.69 -8.29 -11.70
C ASP A 66 -16.17 -8.02 -11.54
N LYS A 67 -15.39 -8.54 -12.49
CA LYS A 67 -13.95 -8.32 -12.63
C LYS A 67 -13.59 -7.16 -13.57
N SER A 68 -14.58 -6.43 -14.09
CA SER A 68 -14.37 -5.39 -15.10
C SER A 68 -13.88 -4.05 -14.52
N LEU A 69 -13.83 -3.91 -13.20
CA LEU A 69 -13.31 -2.71 -12.53
C LEU A 69 -11.81 -2.56 -12.83
N SER A 70 -11.49 -1.75 -13.84
CA SER A 70 -10.12 -1.31 -14.08
C SER A 70 -9.75 -0.29 -13.01
N CYS A 71 -8.97 -0.73 -12.03
CA CYS A 71 -8.32 0.17 -11.10
C CYS A 71 -7.00 0.64 -11.70
N ASN A 72 -6.88 1.95 -11.92
CA ASN A 72 -5.59 2.54 -12.25
C ASN A 72 -4.69 2.51 -11.00
N PRO A 73 -3.37 2.31 -11.17
CA PRO A 73 -2.43 2.46 -10.08
C PRO A 73 -2.57 3.81 -9.40
N TYR A 74 -2.40 3.85 -8.09
CA TYR A 74 -2.43 5.09 -7.35
C TYR A 74 -1.26 5.99 -7.77
N THR A 75 -1.57 7.26 -8.06
CA THR A 75 -0.56 8.27 -8.37
C THR A 75 -0.59 9.37 -7.32
N ILE A 76 0.59 9.85 -6.94
CA ILE A 76 0.77 10.96 -6.02
C ILE A 76 1.54 12.09 -6.70
N ASP A 77 1.11 13.31 -6.47
CA ASP A 77 1.83 14.49 -6.94
C ASP A 77 3.15 14.65 -6.19
N ARG A 78 4.16 15.16 -6.88
CA ARG A 78 5.53 15.26 -6.35
C ARG A 78 5.65 16.16 -5.12
N ASP A 79 4.90 17.26 -5.09
CA ASP A 79 4.84 18.15 -3.93
C ASP A 79 4.22 17.43 -2.72
N ALA A 80 3.11 16.70 -2.94
CA ALA A 80 2.47 15.92 -1.89
C ALA A 80 3.36 14.76 -1.41
N TYR A 81 4.16 14.17 -2.29
CA TYR A 81 5.17 13.19 -1.92
C TYR A 81 6.23 13.80 -0.99
N ALA A 82 6.76 14.97 -1.38
CA ALA A 82 7.77 15.70 -0.62
C ALA A 82 7.28 16.10 0.78
N ASP A 83 6.00 16.47 0.92
CA ASP A 83 5.38 16.78 2.20
C ASP A 83 5.28 15.58 3.15
N ILE A 84 5.13 14.35 2.62
CA ILE A 84 4.89 13.15 3.42
C ILE A 84 6.19 12.39 3.74
N TYR A 85 7.07 12.24 2.75
CA TYR A 85 8.27 11.41 2.85
C TYR A 85 9.57 12.20 2.71
N GLY A 86 9.48 13.44 2.22
CA GLY A 86 10.63 14.23 1.83
C GLY A 86 10.90 14.19 0.32
N PRO A 87 11.79 15.08 -0.14
CA PRO A 87 12.15 15.25 -1.55
C PRO A 87 12.83 14.00 -2.12
N THR A 88 12.65 13.76 -3.42
CA THR A 88 13.23 12.64 -4.17
C THR A 88 14.09 13.12 -5.35
N VAL A 89 14.64 12.20 -6.15
CA VAL A 89 15.62 12.48 -7.22
C VAL A 89 15.19 13.62 -8.13
N GLY A 90 16.04 14.65 -8.24
CA GLY A 90 15.81 15.86 -9.04
C GLY A 90 15.11 17.00 -8.29
N ASP A 91 14.62 16.77 -7.07
CA ASP A 91 14.12 17.85 -6.22
C ASP A 91 15.29 18.69 -5.72
N ARG A 92 15.01 19.99 -5.56
CA ARG A 92 15.99 20.95 -5.08
C ARG A 92 15.60 21.56 -3.76
N LEU A 93 16.58 21.65 -2.87
CA LEU A 93 16.40 22.16 -1.52
C LEU A 93 17.34 23.34 -1.30
N ARG A 94 16.80 24.41 -0.72
CA ARG A 94 17.60 25.53 -0.26
C ARG A 94 18.20 25.22 1.10
N LEU A 95 19.50 25.48 1.26
CA LEU A 95 20.17 25.30 2.55
C LEU A 95 19.87 26.47 3.48
N GLY A 96 18.83 26.31 4.30
CA GLY A 96 18.41 27.33 5.27
C GLY A 96 18.09 28.66 4.60
N ASN A 97 18.67 29.74 5.11
CA ASN A 97 18.53 31.08 4.55
C ASN A 97 19.69 31.49 3.61
N THR A 98 20.49 30.54 3.14
CA THR A 98 21.61 30.79 2.23
C THR A 98 21.19 30.70 0.76
N ASP A 99 22.02 31.17 -0.17
CA ASP A 99 21.74 31.02 -1.62
C ASP A 99 22.24 29.70 -2.20
N LEU A 100 22.56 28.72 -1.35
CA LEU A 100 23.00 27.40 -1.76
C LEU A 100 21.78 26.49 -2.01
N TRP A 101 21.80 25.81 -3.16
CA TRP A 101 20.80 24.83 -3.57
C TRP A 101 21.45 23.46 -3.71
N LEU A 102 20.81 22.44 -3.13
CA LEU A 102 21.16 21.04 -3.29
C LEU A 102 20.15 20.37 -4.21
N GLU A 103 20.58 19.40 -4.99
CA GLU A 103 19.71 18.52 -5.78
C GLU A 103 19.87 17.09 -5.29
N ILE A 104 18.75 16.37 -5.13
CA ILE A 104 18.80 14.95 -4.77
C ILE A 104 19.27 14.15 -5.98
N GLU A 105 20.45 13.55 -5.88
CA GLU A 105 21.05 12.81 -7.00
C GLU A 105 20.55 11.37 -7.13
N LYS A 106 20.23 10.74 -6.00
CA LYS A 106 19.83 9.33 -5.93
C LYS A 106 18.84 9.11 -4.81
N ASP A 107 17.85 8.29 -5.11
CA ASP A 107 16.88 7.76 -4.17
C ASP A 107 16.86 6.24 -4.32
N TYR A 108 16.93 5.54 -3.19
CA TYR A 108 16.93 4.08 -3.13
C TYR A 108 15.58 3.53 -2.70
N THR A 109 14.58 4.39 -2.50
CA THR A 109 13.22 3.97 -2.21
C THR A 109 12.59 3.30 -3.43
N ILE A 110 11.67 2.39 -3.15
CA ILE A 110 10.71 1.88 -4.13
C ILE A 110 9.40 2.58 -3.80
N TYR A 111 8.88 3.39 -4.73
CA TYR A 111 7.72 4.23 -4.44
C TYR A 111 6.49 3.40 -4.04
N GLY A 112 5.91 3.74 -2.89
CA GLY A 112 4.81 2.99 -2.26
C GLY A 112 5.26 1.95 -1.22
N ASP A 113 6.56 1.73 -1.04
CA ASP A 113 7.15 0.90 0.03
C ASP A 113 8.04 1.75 0.98
N GLU A 114 7.77 3.06 1.10
CA GLU A 114 8.50 3.94 2.01
C GLU A 114 8.32 3.51 3.48
N CYS A 115 9.43 3.51 4.22
CA CYS A 115 9.42 3.21 5.65
C CYS A 115 8.98 4.43 6.47
N LYS A 116 7.70 4.51 6.80
CA LYS A 116 7.14 5.51 7.72
C LYS A 116 6.67 4.87 9.01
N PHE A 117 7.06 5.44 10.15
CA PHE A 117 6.62 5.02 11.48
C PHE A 117 5.43 5.88 11.95
N GLY A 118 4.46 5.27 12.64
CA GLY A 118 3.27 5.92 13.19
C GLY A 118 2.36 4.95 13.95
#